data_AF-A0A7J4T3A6-F1
#
_entry.id   AF-A0A7J4T3A6-F1
#
_cell.length_a   1.000
_cell.length_b   1.000
_cell.length_c   1.000
_cell.angle_alpha   90.00
_cell.angle_beta   90.00
_cell.angle_gamma   90.00
#
_symmetry.space_group_name_H-M   'P 1'
#
loop_
_entity.id
_entity.type
_entity.pdbx_description
1 polymer ?
#
loop_
_entity_poly.entity_id
_entity_poly.type
_entity_poly.pdbx_seq_one_letter_code
_entity_poly.pdbx_strand_id
1 'polypeptide(L)'
;MRDTQNRETKDLVRKRNEKNNRVKEIKNLLIELTHLRQVENESVKSLKDQRRVAQNKMKDAKQRLDNSKEDKKLEREYFQLRKKQDELHQQVMQSAVDAQSTHDQILVEQKRMDKTRDRANSLHKNSAKSKAIADDYHRIFISLINRKSALVDIVNKIREEE
;
A
#
# COMPACT_ATOMS: atom_id res chain seq x y z
N MET A 1 -18.32 -34.98 -6.97
CA MET A 1 -18.06 -34.36 -5.65
C MET A 1 -16.59 -33.96 -5.49
N ARG A 2 -15.61 -34.88 -5.62
CA ARG A 2 -14.17 -34.54 -5.59
C ARG A 2 -13.77 -33.51 -6.65
N ASP A 3 -14.18 -33.70 -7.89
CA ASP A 3 -13.81 -32.79 -8.99
C ASP A 3 -14.39 -31.38 -8.81
N THR A 4 -15.58 -31.29 -8.21
CA THR A 4 -16.19 -30.02 -7.81
C THR A 4 -15.31 -29.31 -6.77
N GLN A 5 -14.87 -30.02 -5.73
CA GLN A 5 -13.98 -29.47 -4.70
C GLN A 5 -12.58 -29.11 -5.23
N ASN A 6 -12.06 -29.90 -6.17
CA ASN A 6 -10.80 -29.57 -6.86
C ASN A 6 -10.91 -28.30 -7.70
N ARG A 7 -12.03 -28.10 -8.41
CA ARG A 7 -12.30 -26.86 -9.15
C ARG A 7 -12.40 -25.67 -8.19
N GLU A 8 -13.15 -25.82 -7.10
CA GLU A 8 -13.28 -24.78 -6.08
C GLU A 8 -11.92 -24.41 -5.45
N THR A 9 -11.10 -25.40 -5.11
CA THR A 9 -9.73 -25.18 -4.60
C THR A 9 -8.90 -24.38 -5.60
N LYS A 10 -8.92 -24.74 -6.89
CA LYS A 10 -8.19 -24.02 -7.94
C LYS A 10 -8.66 -22.57 -8.07
N ASP A 11 -9.96 -22.32 -8.02
CA ASP A 11 -10.53 -20.97 -8.11
C ASP A 11 -10.14 -20.12 -6.89
N LEU A 12 -10.17 -20.69 -5.69
CA LEU A 12 -9.72 -20.01 -4.46
C LEU A 12 -8.23 -19.68 -4.51
N VAL A 13 -7.40 -20.61 -5.01
CA VAL A 13 -5.97 -20.38 -5.23
C VAL A 13 -5.73 -19.26 -6.23
N ARG A 14 -6.45 -19.26 -7.36
CA ARG A 14 -6.37 -18.19 -8.37
C ARG A 14 -6.71 -16.83 -7.77
N LYS A 15 -7.87 -16.71 -7.12
CA LYS A 15 -8.31 -15.47 -6.46
C LYS A 15 -7.33 -15.00 -5.39
N ARG A 16 -6.75 -15.93 -4.60
CA ARG A 16 -5.72 -15.62 -3.61
C ARG A 16 -4.47 -15.03 -4.27
N ASN A 17 -4.02 -15.62 -5.38
CA ASN A 17 -2.85 -15.13 -6.11
C ASN A 17 -3.10 -13.73 -6.69
N GLU A 18 -4.29 -13.46 -7.22
CA GLU A 18 -4.69 -12.12 -7.66
C GLU A 18 -4.63 -11.11 -6.51
N LYS A 19 -5.13 -11.47 -5.31
CA LYS A 19 -5.02 -10.59 -4.13
C LYS A 19 -3.58 -10.40 -3.65
N ASN A 20 -2.75 -11.44 -3.69
CA ASN A 20 -1.33 -11.34 -3.34
C ASN A 20 -0.57 -10.42 -4.30
N ASN A 21 -0.86 -10.51 -5.61
CA ASN A 21 -0.29 -9.59 -6.59
C ASN A 21 -0.72 -8.16 -6.30
N ARG A 22 -2.00 -7.94 -5.98
CA ARG A 22 -2.47 -6.60 -5.60
C ARG A 22 -1.82 -6.06 -4.34
N VAL A 23 -1.53 -6.90 -3.34
CA VAL A 23 -0.75 -6.49 -2.15
C VAL A 23 0.66 -6.06 -2.54
N LYS A 24 1.32 -6.76 -3.47
CA LYS A 24 2.65 -6.37 -3.96
C LYS A 24 2.61 -5.02 -4.68
N GLU A 25 1.62 -4.80 -5.54
CA GLU A 25 1.41 -3.52 -6.22
C GLU A 25 1.23 -2.37 -5.22
N ILE A 26 0.35 -2.54 -4.22
CA ILE A 26 0.12 -1.51 -3.20
C ILE A 26 1.39 -1.29 -2.37
N LYS A 27 2.15 -2.34 -2.06
CA LYS A 27 3.42 -2.21 -1.35
C LYS A 27 4.43 -1.36 -2.13
N ASN A 28 4.54 -1.56 -3.44
CA ASN A 28 5.44 -0.76 -4.28
C ASN A 28 4.99 0.71 -4.31
N LEU A 29 3.68 0.95 -4.49
CA LEU A 29 3.11 2.30 -4.41
C LEU A 29 3.40 2.98 -3.06
N LEU A 30 3.29 2.27 -1.94
CA LEU A 30 3.59 2.81 -0.62
C LEU A 30 5.07 3.20 -0.45
N ILE A 31 5.99 2.46 -1.09
CA ILE A 31 7.41 2.81 -1.11
C ILE A 31 7.61 4.12 -1.89
N GLU A 32 7.02 4.24 -3.07
CA GLU A 32 7.07 5.45 -3.90
C GLU A 32 6.49 6.67 -3.17
N LEU A 33 5.30 6.54 -2.56
CA LEU A 33 4.68 7.61 -1.78
C LEU A 33 5.52 8.01 -0.55
N THR A 34 6.16 7.04 0.11
CA THR A 34 7.04 7.34 1.25
C THR A 34 8.27 8.13 0.80
N HIS A 35 8.85 7.77 -0.34
CA HIS A 35 9.96 8.51 -0.93
C HIS A 35 9.53 9.93 -1.36
N LEU A 36 8.39 10.06 -2.03
CA LEU A 36 7.82 11.35 -2.40
C LEU A 36 7.65 12.26 -1.17
N ARG A 37 7.09 11.72 -0.08
CA ARG A 37 6.93 12.47 1.18
C ARG A 37 8.26 12.92 1.79
N GLN A 38 9.33 12.13 1.65
CA GLN A 38 10.65 12.54 2.12
C GLN A 38 11.15 13.74 1.32
N VAL A 39 11.05 13.69 -0.01
CA VAL A 39 11.43 14.81 -0.90
C VAL A 39 10.59 16.06 -0.59
N GLU A 40 9.28 15.91 -0.40
CA GLU A 40 8.39 17.02 -0.04
C GLU A 40 8.77 17.63 1.31
N ASN A 41 9.09 16.82 2.33
CA ASN A 41 9.56 17.32 3.62
C ASN A 41 10.89 18.07 3.55
N GLU A 42 11.82 17.59 2.74
CA GLU A 42 13.09 18.27 2.47
C GLU A 42 12.85 19.62 1.78
N SER A 43 11.94 19.66 0.80
CA SER A 43 11.52 20.90 0.14
C SER A 43 10.91 21.90 1.14
N VAL A 44 9.98 21.45 2.00
CA VAL A 44 9.39 22.29 3.06
C VAL A 44 10.48 22.85 3.98
N LYS A 45 11.47 22.04 4.36
CA LYS A 45 12.59 22.49 5.20
C LYS A 45 13.43 23.57 4.50
N SER A 46 13.81 23.33 3.24
CA SER A 46 14.55 24.31 2.42
C SER A 46 13.78 25.62 2.27
N LEU A 47 12.49 25.57 1.97
CA LEU A 47 11.64 26.75 1.84
C LEU A 47 11.49 27.51 3.17
N LYS A 48 11.38 26.80 4.30
CA LYS A 48 11.38 27.42 5.64
C LYS A 48 12.69 28.15 5.93
N ASP A 49 13.83 27.57 5.55
CA ASP A 49 15.14 28.20 5.70
C ASP A 49 15.27 29.44 4.81
N GLN A 50 14.86 29.37 3.54
CA GLN A 50 14.83 30.52 2.64
C GLN A 50 13.92 31.64 3.15
N ARG A 51 12.73 31.29 3.65
CA ARG A 51 11.79 32.24 4.26
C ARG A 51 12.40 32.91 5.48
N ARG A 52 13.11 32.17 6.34
CA ARG A 52 13.82 32.73 7.51
C ARG A 52 14.89 33.73 7.09
N VAL A 53 15.70 33.40 6.07
CA VAL A 53 16.71 34.33 5.53
C VAL A 53 16.07 35.59 4.95
N ALA A 54 14.99 35.46 4.18
CA ALA A 54 14.25 36.61 3.64
C ALA A 54 13.64 37.47 4.75
N GLN A 55 13.09 36.85 5.79
CA GLN A 55 12.52 37.54 6.95
C GLN A 55 13.58 38.34 7.71
N ASN A 56 14.78 37.79 7.92
CA ASN A 56 15.87 38.51 8.57
C ASN A 56 16.32 39.72 7.73
N LYS A 57 16.53 39.53 6.42
CA LYS A 57 16.87 40.64 5.51
C LYS A 57 15.80 41.72 5.50
N MET A 58 14.52 41.34 5.51
CA MET A 58 13.39 42.27 5.58
C MET A 58 13.40 43.07 6.88
N LYS A 59 13.69 42.43 8.02
CA LYS A 59 13.80 43.12 9.32
C LYS A 59 14.98 44.11 9.34
N ASP A 60 16.13 43.70 8.83
CA ASP A 60 17.32 44.57 8.75
C ASP A 60 17.06 45.79 7.86
N ALA A 61 16.42 45.57 6.69
CA ALA A 61 16.04 46.66 5.79
C ALA A 61 15.02 47.61 6.43
N LYS A 62 14.06 47.07 7.19
CA LYS A 62 13.09 47.88 7.94
C LYS A 62 13.77 48.76 8.98
N GLN A 63 14.69 48.19 9.76
CA GLN A 63 15.44 48.93 10.77
C GLN A 63 16.29 50.06 10.15
N ARG A 64 16.91 49.81 8.99
CA ARG A 64 17.64 50.83 8.23
C ARG A 64 16.73 51.94 7.73
N LEU A 65 15.55 51.58 7.21
CA LEU A 65 14.54 52.53 6.75
C LEU A 65 14.03 53.42 7.89
N ASP A 66 13.75 52.84 9.07
CA ASP A 66 13.28 53.56 10.26
C ASP A 66 14.34 54.57 10.76
N ASN A 67 15.63 54.25 10.63
CA ASN A 67 16.74 55.12 11.03
C ASN A 67 17.08 56.22 10.01
N SER A 68 16.77 56.01 8.72
CA SER A 68 17.18 56.89 7.61
C SER A 68 15.99 57.58 6.95
N LYS A 69 14.98 57.97 7.74
CA LYS A 69 13.71 58.59 7.29
C LYS A 69 13.89 59.36 5.97
N GLU A 70 13.12 58.98 4.95
CA GLU A 70 13.09 59.56 3.57
C GLU A 70 14.05 58.97 2.50
N ASP A 71 14.70 57.82 2.75
CA ASP A 71 15.43 57.12 1.67
C ASP A 71 14.50 56.24 0.80
N LYS A 72 14.10 56.77 -0.36
CA LYS A 72 13.29 56.06 -1.38
C LYS A 72 13.93 54.76 -1.89
N LYS A 73 15.25 54.60 -1.81
CA LYS A 73 15.95 53.37 -2.23
C LYS A 73 15.75 52.27 -1.19
N LEU A 74 15.91 52.59 0.10
CA LEU A 74 15.64 51.67 1.21
C LEU A 74 14.16 51.25 1.26
N GLU A 75 13.24 52.16 0.93
CA GLU A 75 11.80 51.85 0.85
C GLU A 75 11.49 50.82 -0.23
N ARG A 76 12.08 50.99 -1.43
CA ARG A 76 11.95 50.02 -2.53
C ARG A 76 12.55 48.66 -2.17
N GLU A 77 13.73 48.64 -1.54
CA GLU A 77 14.38 47.41 -1.09
C GLU A 77 13.53 46.66 -0.07
N TYR A 78 13.01 47.38 0.94
CA TYR A 78 12.10 46.79 1.94
C TYR A 78 10.85 46.20 1.28
N PHE A 79 10.22 46.92 0.35
CA PHE A 79 9.03 46.42 -0.35
C PHE A 79 9.31 45.15 -1.16
N GLN A 80 10.45 45.08 -1.87
CA GLN A 80 10.87 43.89 -2.60
C GLN A 80 11.13 42.70 -1.67
N LEU A 81 11.81 42.92 -0.55
CA LEU A 81 12.07 41.89 0.45
C LEU A 81 10.80 41.38 1.11
N ARG A 82 9.84 42.28 1.39
CA ARG A 82 8.51 41.92 1.90
C ARG A 82 7.76 41.05 0.90
N LYS A 83 7.67 41.46 -0.37
CA LYS A 83 7.03 40.67 -1.43
C LYS A 83 7.65 39.28 -1.54
N LYS A 84 8.99 39.20 -1.53
CA LYS A 84 9.71 37.91 -1.57
C LYS A 84 9.42 37.04 -0.34
N GLN A 85 9.28 37.65 0.84
CA GLN A 85 8.93 36.91 2.05
C GLN A 85 7.49 36.37 1.99
N ASP A 86 6.56 37.14 1.45
CA ASP A 86 5.16 36.72 1.24
C ASP A 86 5.07 35.57 0.24
N GLU A 87 5.81 35.65 -0.88
CA GLU A 87 5.93 34.56 -1.87
C GLU A 87 6.47 33.28 -1.23
N LEU A 88 7.58 33.38 -0.47
CA LEU A 88 8.15 32.22 0.23
C LEU A 88 7.20 31.67 1.31
N HIS A 89 6.39 32.51 1.95
CA HIS A 89 5.37 32.05 2.90
C HIS A 89 4.32 31.20 2.19
N GLN A 90 3.79 31.68 1.05
CA GLN A 90 2.83 30.93 0.25
C GLN A 90 3.41 29.59 -0.23
N GLN A 91 4.67 29.58 -0.69
CA GLN A 91 5.34 28.35 -1.11
C GLN A 91 5.51 27.34 0.04
N VAL A 92 5.89 27.79 1.23
CA VAL A 92 5.98 26.92 2.42
C VAL A 92 4.60 26.34 2.76
N MET A 93 3.54 27.15 2.71
CA MET A 93 2.19 26.69 3.00
C MET A 93 1.75 25.63 1.99
N GLN A 94 1.93 25.88 0.70
CA GLN A 94 1.55 24.94 -0.35
C GLN A 94 2.33 23.63 -0.21
N SER A 95 3.66 23.70 -0.10
CA SER A 95 4.49 22.51 0.03
C SER A 95 4.18 21.70 1.29
N ALA A 96 3.78 22.35 2.38
CA ALA A 96 3.32 21.66 3.59
C ALA A 96 1.97 20.96 3.39
N VAL A 97 1.05 21.57 2.63
CA VAL A 97 -0.23 20.95 2.25
C VAL A 97 0.02 19.73 1.36
N ASP A 98 0.92 19.84 0.38
CA ASP A 98 1.27 18.73 -0.51
C ASP A 98 1.86 17.54 0.28
N ALA A 99 2.82 17.82 1.17
CA ALA A 99 3.41 16.80 2.07
C ALA A 99 2.36 16.11 2.96
N GLN A 100 1.39 16.87 3.47
CA GLN A 100 0.30 16.33 4.28
C GLN A 100 -0.67 15.49 3.44
N SER A 101 -1.00 15.93 2.23
CA SER A 101 -1.82 15.17 1.29
C SER A 101 -1.17 13.82 0.96
N THR A 102 0.13 13.80 0.68
CA THR A 102 0.88 12.56 0.44
C THR A 102 0.87 11.65 1.68
N HIS A 103 1.00 12.21 2.89
CA HIS A 103 0.83 11.44 4.12
C HIS A 103 -0.56 10.79 4.24
N ASP A 104 -1.62 11.55 3.97
CA ASP A 104 -2.99 11.05 4.06
C ASP A 104 -3.25 9.95 3.02
N GLN A 105 -2.70 10.08 1.81
CA GLN A 105 -2.75 9.03 0.78
C GLN A 105 -2.05 7.74 1.22
N ILE A 106 -0.89 7.84 1.88
CA ILE A 106 -0.19 6.68 2.45
C ILE A 106 -1.10 5.94 3.44
N LEU A 107 -1.80 6.65 4.34
CA LEU A 107 -2.69 6.02 5.32
C LEU A 107 -3.86 5.30 4.65
N VAL A 108 -4.45 5.90 3.62
CA VAL A 108 -5.54 5.28 2.84
C VAL A 108 -5.07 4.00 2.17
N GLU A 109 -3.91 4.03 1.51
CA GLU A 109 -3.37 2.87 0.80
C GLU A 109 -2.86 1.78 1.75
N GLN A 110 -2.32 2.13 2.92
CA GLN A 110 -2.01 1.15 3.98
C GLN A 110 -3.27 0.42 4.43
N LYS A 111 -4.35 1.14 4.73
CA LYS A 111 -5.64 0.52 5.11
C LYS A 111 -6.19 -0.37 4.00
N ARG A 112 -6.00 0.01 2.73
CA ARG A 112 -6.38 -0.80 1.57
C ARG A 112 -5.54 -2.06 1.43
N MET A 113 -4.23 -1.96 1.69
CA MET A 113 -3.31 -3.08 1.71
C MET A 113 -3.73 -4.12 2.76
N ASP A 114 -4.00 -3.68 3.99
CA ASP A 114 -4.41 -4.55 5.09
C ASP A 114 -5.69 -5.31 4.76
N LYS A 115 -6.73 -4.62 4.29
CA LYS A 115 -7.97 -5.25 3.81
C LYS A 115 -7.71 -6.28 2.71
N THR A 116 -6.77 -6.02 1.81
CA THR A 116 -6.43 -6.94 0.72
C THR A 116 -5.67 -8.16 1.25
N ARG A 117 -4.78 -7.95 2.22
CA ARG A 117 -4.06 -9.02 2.91
C ARG A 117 -5.01 -9.95 3.67
N ASP A 118 -5.98 -9.39 4.39
CA ASP A 118 -6.98 -10.16 5.13
C ASP A 118 -7.84 -11.01 4.20
N ARG A 119 -8.24 -10.44 3.05
CA ARG A 119 -8.94 -11.18 2.00
C ARG A 119 -8.09 -12.32 1.43
N ALA A 120 -6.81 -12.07 1.16
CA ALA A 120 -5.89 -13.11 0.71
C ALA A 120 -5.74 -14.24 1.74
N ASN A 121 -5.61 -13.90 3.02
CA ASN A 121 -5.54 -14.85 4.12
C ASN A 121 -6.82 -15.68 4.28
N SER A 122 -7.99 -15.04 4.12
CA SER A 122 -9.27 -15.74 4.13
C SER A 122 -9.38 -16.74 2.97
N LEU A 123 -9.02 -16.33 1.75
CA LEU A 123 -8.99 -17.22 0.59
C LEU A 123 -8.02 -18.38 0.77
N HIS A 124 -6.86 -18.13 1.38
CA HIS A 124 -5.91 -19.18 1.74
C HIS A 124 -6.51 -20.21 2.70
N LYS A 125 -7.15 -19.74 3.78
CA LYS A 125 -7.85 -20.62 4.74
C LYS A 125 -8.94 -21.45 4.08
N ASN A 126 -9.74 -20.84 3.21
CA ASN A 126 -10.81 -21.53 2.49
C ASN A 126 -10.27 -22.56 1.49
N SER A 127 -9.20 -22.22 0.77
CA SER A 127 -8.54 -23.16 -0.15
C SER A 127 -7.98 -24.37 0.60
N ALA A 128 -7.38 -24.17 1.78
CA ALA A 128 -6.89 -25.26 2.62
C ALA A 128 -8.02 -26.19 3.06
N LYS A 129 -9.17 -25.63 3.47
CA LYS A 129 -10.37 -26.41 3.82
C LYS A 129 -10.93 -27.21 2.64
N SER A 130 -11.10 -26.58 1.48
CA SER A 130 -11.61 -27.23 0.27
C SER A 130 -10.70 -28.38 -0.17
N LYS A 131 -9.37 -28.18 -0.09
CA LYS A 131 -8.39 -29.23 -0.36
C LYS A 131 -8.54 -30.42 0.61
N ALA A 132 -8.66 -30.17 1.91
CA ALA A 132 -8.84 -31.23 2.91
C ALA A 132 -10.10 -32.07 2.61
N ILE A 133 -11.22 -31.42 2.27
CA ILE A 133 -12.46 -32.10 1.88
C ILE A 133 -12.26 -32.95 0.62
N ALA A 134 -11.55 -32.43 -0.40
CA ALA A 134 -11.25 -33.18 -1.61
C ALA A 134 -10.39 -34.43 -1.33
N ASP A 135 -9.42 -34.30 -0.43
CA ASP A 135 -8.54 -35.39 0.00
C ASP A 135 -9.31 -36.46 0.78
N ASP A 136 -10.26 -36.06 1.64
CA ASP A 136 -11.16 -37.00 2.35
C ASP A 136 -12.04 -37.80 1.39
N TYR A 137 -12.66 -37.15 0.40
CA TYR A 137 -13.40 -37.85 -0.66
C TYR A 137 -12.51 -38.82 -1.43
N HIS A 138 -11.26 -38.43 -1.71
CA HIS A 138 -10.32 -39.28 -2.41
C HIS A 138 -9.93 -40.52 -1.60
N ARG A 139 -9.68 -40.34 -0.29
CA ARG A 139 -9.39 -41.44 0.64
C ARG A 139 -10.54 -42.45 0.70
N ILE A 140 -11.78 -41.97 0.84
CA ILE A 140 -12.97 -42.84 0.85
C ILE A 140 -13.08 -43.62 -0.47
N PHE A 141 -12.88 -42.94 -1.59
CA PHE A 141 -12.94 -43.58 -2.92
C PHE A 141 -11.90 -44.69 -3.08
N ILE A 142 -10.65 -44.46 -2.67
CA ILE A 142 -9.60 -45.50 -2.70
C ILE A 142 -9.99 -46.70 -1.83
N SER A 143 -10.51 -46.46 -0.63
CA SER A 143 -10.97 -47.53 0.27
C SER A 143 -12.07 -48.39 -0.36
N LEU A 144 -13.03 -47.76 -1.04
CA LEU A 144 -14.10 -48.47 -1.76
C LEU A 144 -13.58 -49.30 -2.92
N ILE A 145 -12.62 -48.78 -3.70
CA ILE A 145 -11.96 -49.54 -4.78
C ILE A 145 -11.27 -50.77 -4.22
N ASN A 146 -10.45 -50.62 -3.17
CA ASN A 146 -9.72 -51.74 -2.59
C ASN A 146 -10.65 -52.83 -2.07
N ARG A 147 -11.76 -52.44 -1.42
CA ARG A 147 -12.81 -53.37 -0.97
C ARG A 147 -13.48 -54.08 -2.15
N LYS A 148 -13.81 -53.35 -3.22
CA LYS A 148 -14.39 -53.94 -4.43
C LYS A 148 -13.44 -54.98 -5.03
N SER A 149 -12.16 -54.67 -5.17
CA SER A 149 -11.16 -55.61 -5.69
C SER A 149 -11.07 -56.86 -4.82
N ALA A 150 -10.99 -56.72 -3.50
CA ALA A 150 -10.97 -57.86 -2.59
C ALA A 150 -12.21 -58.76 -2.71
N LEU A 151 -13.41 -58.17 -2.89
CA LEU A 151 -14.63 -58.93 -3.11
C LEU A 151 -14.62 -59.67 -4.45
N VAL A 152 -14.11 -59.02 -5.51
CA VAL A 152 -13.95 -59.68 -6.83
C VAL A 152 -12.99 -60.87 -6.73
N ASP A 153 -11.88 -60.72 -6.01
CA ASP A 153 -10.92 -61.81 -5.79
C ASP A 153 -11.56 -62.98 -5.05
N ILE A 154 -12.37 -62.72 -4.02
CA ILE A 154 -13.12 -63.77 -3.29
C ILE A 154 -14.11 -64.47 -4.23
N VAL A 155 -14.90 -63.72 -5.01
CA VAL A 155 -15.88 -64.30 -5.94
C VAL A 155 -15.21 -65.15 -7.01
N ASN A 156 -14.08 -64.72 -7.54
CA ASN A 156 -13.33 -65.49 -8.53
C ASN A 156 -12.81 -66.81 -7.93
N LYS A 157 -12.30 -66.79 -6.70
CA LYS A 157 -11.87 -68.01 -6.00
C LYS A 157 -13.01 -69.01 -5.79
N ILE A 158 -14.18 -68.54 -5.35
CA ILE A 158 -15.35 -69.42 -5.17
C ILE A 158 -15.72 -70.08 -6.52
N ARG A 159 -15.68 -69.34 -7.62
CA ARG A 159 -15.96 -69.89 -8.97
C ARG A 159 -14.91 -70.85 -9.51
N GLU A 160 -13.68 -70.79 -9.01
CA GLU A 160 -12.62 -71.75 -9.38
C GLU A 160 -12.72 -73.06 -8.58
N GLU A 161 -13.45 -73.04 -7.45
CA GLU A 161 -13.67 -74.19 -6.56
C GLU A 161 -14.99 -74.95 -6.87
N GLU A 162 -15.87 -74.39 -7.73
CA GLU A 162 -17.07 -75.02 -8.30
C GLU A 162 -16.79 -75.75 -9.62
#